data_AF-A0A971URF4-F1
#
_entry.id   AF-A0A971URF4-F1
#
_cell.length_a   1.000
_cell.length_b   1.000
_cell.length_c   1.000
_cell.angle_alpha   90.00
_cell.angle_beta   90.00
_cell.angle_gamma   90.00
#
_symmetry.space_group_name_H-M   'P 1'
#
loop_
_entity.id
_entity.type
_entity.pdbx_description
1 polymer ?
#
loop_
_entity_poly.entity_id
_entity_poly.type
_entity_poly.pdbx_seq_one_letter_code
_entity_poly.pdbx_strand_id
1 'polypeptide(L)'
;MASVRYVVDGAYNLAEVARRLEPHGVVYEPEPGRLRLVPDDPTYPETFLGSDGVVEMRLDPSAGQRVDEFVGDLSSWLGLDLTPVASR
;
A
#
# COMPACT_ATOMS: atom_id res chain seq x y z
N MET A 1 2.20 8.12 15.45
CA MET A 1 1.97 7.03 14.47
C MET A 1 2.98 7.24 13.36
N ALA A 2 3.81 6.23 13.07
CA ALA A 2 4.83 6.36 12.04
C ALA A 2 4.22 5.99 10.68
N SER A 3 4.70 6.62 9.60
CA SER A 3 4.32 6.25 8.24
C SER A 3 5.54 6.30 7.33
N VAL A 4 5.49 5.46 6.30
CA VAL A 4 6.47 5.47 5.21
C VAL A 4 5.72 5.67 3.89
N ARG A 5 6.38 6.32 2.94
CA ARG A 5 5.78 6.67 1.66
C ARG A 5 6.59 6.13 0.51
N TYR A 6 5.89 5.66 -0.49
CA TYR A 6 6.45 5.18 -1.75
C TYR A 6 5.71 5.87 -2.90
N VAL A 7 6.37 5.90 -4.05
CA VAL A 7 5.75 6.29 -5.32
C VAL A 7 5.83 5.09 -6.25
N VAL A 8 4.72 4.82 -6.93
CA VAL A 8 4.65 3.78 -7.95
C VAL A 8 5.31 4.29 -9.23
N ASP A 9 6.18 3.49 -9.83
CA ASP A 9 6.74 3.80 -11.16
C ASP A 9 5.79 3.33 -12.26
N GLY A 10 4.92 4.25 -12.71
CA GLY A 10 3.97 4.01 -13.78
C GLY A 10 2.57 4.55 -13.50
N ALA A 11 1.68 4.37 -14.47
CA ALA A 11 0.27 4.67 -14.31
C ALA A 11 -0.49 3.41 -13.91
N TYR A 12 -1.42 3.52 -12.95
CA TYR A 12 -2.34 2.44 -12.61
C TYR A 12 -3.76 2.95 -12.43
N ASN A 13 -4.71 2.04 -12.62
CA ASN A 13 -6.11 2.28 -12.38
C ASN A 13 -6.48 1.75 -10.98
N LEU A 14 -7.02 2.61 -10.11
CA LEU A 14 -7.46 2.21 -8.78
C LEU A 14 -8.47 1.05 -8.80
N ALA A 15 -9.40 1.02 -9.75
CA ALA A 15 -10.36 -0.09 -9.83
C ALA A 15 -9.68 -1.45 -10.13
N GLU A 16 -8.61 -1.44 -10.92
CA GLU A 16 -7.81 -2.64 -11.19
C GLU A 16 -6.98 -3.03 -9.96
N VAL A 17 -6.34 -2.04 -9.33
CA VAL A 17 -5.60 -2.22 -8.08
C VAL A 17 -6.48 -2.84 -7.00
N ALA A 18 -7.70 -2.32 -6.81
CA ALA A 18 -8.62 -2.85 -5.82
C ALA A 18 -8.87 -4.34 -6.02
N ARG A 19 -9.20 -4.76 -7.26
CA ARG A 19 -9.42 -6.18 -7.61
C ARG A 19 -8.20 -7.06 -7.36
N ARG A 20 -7.00 -6.54 -7.57
CA ARG A 20 -5.76 -7.28 -7.31
C ARG A 20 -5.45 -7.41 -5.82
N LEU A 21 -5.89 -6.46 -5.01
CA LEU A 21 -5.64 -6.41 -3.57
C LEU A 21 -6.73 -7.12 -2.73
N GLU A 22 -7.94 -7.27 -3.25
CA GLU A 22 -9.07 -7.99 -2.61
C GLU A 22 -8.71 -9.39 -2.05
N PRO A 23 -7.86 -10.21 -2.71
CA PRO A 23 -7.45 -11.50 -2.16
C PRO A 23 -6.49 -11.42 -0.96
N HIS A 24 -5.94 -10.24 -0.67
CA HIS A 24 -4.88 -10.03 0.34
C HIS A 24 -5.38 -9.26 1.57
N GLY A 25 -6.66 -8.90 1.61
CA GLY A 25 -7.30 -8.25 2.74
C GLY A 25 -8.53 -7.44 2.33
N VAL A 26 -8.99 -6.61 3.25
CA VAL A 26 -10.15 -5.75 3.02
C VAL A 26 -9.71 -4.48 2.30
N VAL A 27 -10.30 -4.25 1.11
CA VAL A 27 -10.03 -3.06 0.29
C VAL A 27 -11.28 -2.20 0.21
N TYR A 28 -11.12 -0.89 0.42
CA TYR A 28 -12.20 0.08 0.27
C TYR A 28 -11.66 1.46 -0.04
N GLU A 29 -12.53 2.34 -0.54
CA GLU A 29 -12.21 3.72 -0.87
C GLU A 29 -12.73 4.66 0.24
N PRO A 30 -11.92 5.03 1.24
CA PRO A 30 -12.33 5.96 2.29
C PRO A 30 -12.66 7.37 1.80
N GLU A 31 -12.05 7.80 0.69
CA GLU A 31 -12.29 9.08 0.04
C GLU A 31 -12.05 8.93 -1.48
N PRO A 32 -12.72 9.72 -2.34
CA PRO A 32 -12.58 9.58 -3.79
C PRO A 32 -11.13 9.69 -4.27
N GLY A 33 -10.67 8.72 -5.04
CA GLY A 33 -9.32 8.65 -5.56
C GLY A 33 -8.29 8.10 -4.56
N ARG A 34 -8.71 7.51 -3.45
CA ARG A 34 -7.81 6.92 -2.46
C ARG A 34 -8.32 5.57 -1.97
N LEU A 35 -7.61 4.51 -2.30
CA LEU A 35 -7.86 3.17 -1.76
C LEU A 35 -7.16 2.98 -0.43
N ARG A 36 -7.77 2.19 0.44
CA ARG A 36 -7.19 1.66 1.67
C ARG A 36 -7.24 0.14 1.62
N LEU A 37 -6.09 -0.48 1.84
CA LEU A 37 -5.92 -1.91 2.07
C LEU A 37 -5.67 -2.13 3.57
N VAL A 38 -6.48 -2.98 4.16
CA VAL A 38 -6.25 -3.57 5.48
C VAL A 38 -5.91 -5.04 5.26
N PRO A 39 -4.62 -5.42 5.32
CA PRO A 39 -4.20 -6.81 5.08
C PRO A 39 -4.79 -7.79 6.09
N ASP A 40 -5.02 -9.03 5.67
CA ASP A 40 -5.44 -10.12 6.59
C ASP A 40 -4.31 -10.54 7.55
N ASP A 41 -3.04 -10.37 7.14
CA ASP A 41 -1.87 -10.59 7.98
C ASP A 41 -1.62 -9.35 8.87
N PRO A 42 -1.73 -9.46 10.21
CA PRO A 42 -1.53 -8.33 11.13
C PRO A 42 -0.07 -7.82 11.17
N THR A 43 0.88 -8.57 10.62
CA THR A 43 2.29 -8.14 10.48
C THR A 43 2.50 -7.23 9.26
N TYR A 44 1.50 -7.10 8.39
CA TYR A 44 1.53 -6.20 7.24
C TYR A 44 0.88 -4.85 7.60
N PRO A 45 1.48 -3.73 7.15
CA PRO A 45 0.95 -2.42 7.44
C PRO A 45 -0.34 -2.14 6.65
N GLU A 46 -1.23 -1.38 7.28
CA GLU A 46 -2.32 -0.75 6.58
C GLU A 46 -1.76 0.21 5.51
N THR A 47 -2.33 0.14 4.31
CA THR A 47 -1.75 0.83 3.15
C THR A 47 -2.80 1.66 2.43
N PHE A 48 -2.42 2.86 2.03
CA PHE A 48 -3.23 3.77 1.25
C PHE A 48 -2.60 3.95 -0.13
N LEU A 49 -3.40 3.86 -1.18
CA LEU A 49 -2.96 4.06 -2.56
C LEU A 49 -3.78 5.19 -3.18
N GLY A 50 -3.11 6.28 -3.52
CA GLY A 50 -3.71 7.43 -4.18
C GLY A 50 -3.76 7.27 -5.70
N SER A 51 -4.68 7.97 -6.37
CA SER A 51 -4.70 8.07 -7.85
C SER A 51 -3.52 8.86 -8.42
N ASP A 52 -2.80 9.59 -7.57
CA ASP A 52 -1.59 10.35 -7.86
C ASP A 52 -0.31 9.50 -7.87
N GLY A 53 -0.43 8.19 -7.63
CA GLY A 53 0.71 7.27 -7.58
C GLY A 53 1.42 7.20 -6.24
N VAL A 54 0.92 7.90 -5.22
CA VAL A 54 1.50 7.86 -3.87
C VAL A 54 0.93 6.69 -3.08
N VAL A 55 1.82 5.92 -2.47
CA VAL A 55 1.50 4.83 -1.55
C VAL A 55 1.97 5.22 -0.15
N GLU A 56 1.05 5.26 0.82
CA GLU A 56 1.35 5.55 2.22
C GLU A 56 1.07 4.31 3.06
N MET A 57 2.09 3.80 3.76
CA MET A 57 1.95 2.68 4.70
C MET A 57 1.97 3.20 6.13
N ARG A 58 0.96 2.81 6.91
CA ARG A 58 0.83 3.18 8.31
C ARG A 58 1.45 2.12 9.19
N LEU A 59 2.47 2.54 9.94
CA LEU A 59 3.23 1.66 10.79
C LEU A 59 2.68 1.63 12.21
N ASP A 60 2.41 0.42 12.68
CA ASP A 60 2.10 0.11 14.06
C ASP A 60 3.38 -0.41 14.74
N PRO A 61 3.98 0.37 15.65
CA PRO A 61 5.21 -0.02 16.34
C PRO A 61 5.03 -1.23 17.27
N SER A 62 3.78 -1.59 17.61
CA SER A 62 3.48 -2.76 18.45
C SER A 62 3.34 -4.06 17.67
N ALA A 63 3.18 -4.00 16.34
CA ALA A 63 2.85 -5.15 15.50
C ALA A 63 4.06 -5.89 14.90
N GLY A 64 5.30 -5.47 15.18
CA GLY A 64 6.50 -6.13 14.64
C GLY A 64 6.51 -6.20 13.10
N GLN A 65 6.10 -5.10 12.45
CA GLN A 65 5.73 -5.12 11.04
C GLN A 65 6.88 -5.46 10.08
N ARG A 66 6.55 -6.23 9.04
CA ARG A 66 7.47 -6.71 8.01
C ARG A 66 7.39 -5.84 6.77
N VAL A 67 7.78 -4.57 6.90
CA VAL A 67 7.61 -3.54 5.85
C VAL A 67 8.33 -3.92 4.56
N ASP A 68 9.58 -4.38 4.62
CA ASP A 68 10.36 -4.70 3.42
C ASP A 68 9.78 -5.89 2.63
N GLU A 69 9.31 -6.92 3.34
CA GLU A 69 8.61 -8.07 2.75
C GLU A 69 7.30 -7.61 2.10
N PHE A 70 6.52 -6.82 2.83
CA PHE A 70 5.26 -6.29 2.33
C PHE A 70 5.42 -5.39 1.11
N VAL A 71 6.47 -4.56 1.03
CA VAL A 71 6.76 -3.73 -0.15
C VAL A 71 7.06 -4.61 -1.38
N GLY A 72 7.80 -5.71 -1.19
CA GLY A 72 8.07 -6.68 -2.26
C GLY A 72 6.78 -7.35 -2.75
N ASP A 73 5.96 -7.83 -1.82
CA ASP A 73 4.67 -8.44 -2.11
C ASP A 73 3.72 -7.46 -2.82
N LEU A 74 3.58 -6.24 -2.28
CA LEU A 74 2.72 -5.21 -2.86
C LEU A 74 3.18 -4.85 -4.28
N SER A 75 4.49 -4.70 -4.50
CA SER A 75 5.04 -4.45 -5.84
C SER A 75 4.67 -5.59 -6.80
N SER A 76 4.78 -6.84 -6.34
CA SER A 76 4.39 -8.02 -7.13
C SER A 76 2.89 -8.08 -7.42
N TRP A 77 2.03 -7.72 -6.47
CA TRP A 77 0.57 -7.72 -6.66
C TRP A 77 0.14 -6.62 -7.63
N LEU A 78 0.74 -5.44 -7.52
CA LEU A 78 0.47 -4.32 -8.42
C LEU A 78 1.12 -4.52 -9.80
N GLY A 79 2.16 -5.35 -9.89
CA GLY A 79 2.99 -5.48 -11.09
C GLY A 79 3.73 -4.18 -11.42
N LEU A 80 4.08 -3.42 -10.40
CA LEU A 80 4.69 -2.08 -10.49
C LEU A 80 5.74 -1.93 -9.40
N ASP A 81 6.81 -1.22 -9.71
CA ASP A 81 7.88 -0.97 -8.75
C ASP A 81 7.50 0.16 -7.78
N LEU A 82 7.82 -0.04 -6.50
CA LEU A 82 7.63 0.95 -5.44
C LEU A 82 8.97 1.59 -5.07
N THR A 83 9.08 2.89 -5.27
CA THR A 83 10.28 3.65 -4.90
C THR A 83 10.04 4.42 -3.60
N PRO A 84 10.90 4.29 -2.57
CA PRO A 84 10.73 5.03 -1.32
C PRO A 84 10.91 6.54 -1.55
N VAL A 85 10.01 7.33 -0.97
CA VAL A 85 10.14 8.78 -0.93
C VAL A 85 11.04 9.14 0.25
N ALA A 86 12.21 9.72 -0.02
CA ALA A 86 13.07 10.22 1.04
C ALA A 86 12.33 11.29 1.85
N SER A 87 11.99 10.96 3.10
CA SER A 87 11.50 11.93 4.08
C SER A 87 12.66 12.91 4.36
N ARG A 88 12.58 14.13 3.82
CA ARG A 88 13.49 15.23 4.16
C ARG A 88 13.17 15.79 5.54
#